data_AF-A0A929AZK0-F1
#
_entry.id   AF-A0A929AZK0-F1
#
_cell.length_a   1.000
_cell.length_b   1.000
_cell.length_c   1.000
_cell.angle_alpha   90.00
_cell.angle_beta   90.00
_cell.angle_gamma   90.00
#
_symmetry.space_group_name_H-M   'P 1'
#
loop_
_entity.id
_entity.type
_entity.pdbx_description
1 polymer ?
#
loop_
_entity_poly.entity_id
_entity_poly.type
_entity_poly.pdbx_seq_one_letter_code
_entity_poly.pdbx_strand_id
1 'polypeptide(L)'
;MLIDGKKYTYRQLMEETGLSRSTLHRRIKALKESGVPLTMGAIVRFPTAWSFYDEDGTHYLSKTDYSVKNSIPYYQMFQNSNSKTKE
;
A
#
# COMPACT_ATOMS: atom_id res chain seq x y z
N MET A 1 -16.96 8.10 3.76
CA MET A 1 -16.43 6.86 3.14
C MET A 1 -16.57 5.76 4.17
N LEU A 2 -17.07 4.57 3.80
CA LEU A 2 -17.26 3.49 4.77
C LEU A 2 -16.00 2.63 4.80
N ILE A 3 -15.34 2.59 5.96
CA ILE A 3 -14.09 1.87 6.22
C ILE A 3 -14.32 1.15 7.55
N ASP A 4 -14.16 -0.17 7.58
CA ASP A 4 -14.35 -1.00 8.78
C ASP A 4 -15.70 -0.76 9.48
N GLY A 5 -16.78 -0.61 8.69
CA GLY A 5 -18.14 -0.37 9.21
C GLY A 5 -18.40 1.05 9.71
N LYS A 6 -17.40 1.92 9.75
CA LYS A 6 -17.52 3.32 10.20
C LYS A 6 -17.42 4.30 9.04
N LYS A 7 -18.17 5.39 9.13
CA LYS A 7 -18.07 6.50 8.16
C LYS A 7 -16.93 7.42 8.57
N TYR A 8 -15.94 7.54 7.68
CA TYR A 8 -14.83 8.48 7.81
C TYR A 8 -14.89 9.59 6.78
N THR A 9 -14.47 10.78 7.20
CA THR A 9 -14.11 11.91 6.32
C THR A 9 -12.63 11.86 5.97
N TYR A 10 -12.22 12.56 4.91
CA TYR A 10 -10.80 12.67 4.57
C TYR A 10 -9.97 13.30 5.69
N ARG A 11 -10.53 14.28 6.40
CA ARG A 11 -9.83 14.93 7.52
C ARG A 11 -9.55 13.95 8.65
N GLN A 12 -10.55 13.17 9.05
CA GLN A 12 -10.37 12.13 10.07
C GLN A 12 -9.36 11.08 9.62
N LEU A 13 -9.37 10.69 8.34
CA LEU A 13 -8.37 9.75 7.82
C LEU A 13 -6.95 10.33 7.88
N MET A 14 -6.78 11.63 7.63
CA MET A 14 -5.48 12.29 7.76
C MET A 14 -5.01 12.30 9.22
N GLU A 15 -5.90 12.62 10.16
CA GLU A 15 -5.61 12.63 11.59
C GLU A 15 -5.24 11.21 12.10
N GLU A 16 -5.97 10.18 11.67
CA GLU A 16 -5.75 8.79 12.07
C GLU A 16 -4.51 8.15 11.44
N THR A 17 -4.27 8.41 10.15
CA THR A 17 -3.18 7.76 9.40
C THR A 17 -1.89 8.56 9.35
N GLY A 18 -1.93 9.85 9.70
CA GLY A 18 -0.82 10.79 9.51
C GLY A 18 -0.49 11.09 8.05
N LEU A 19 -1.27 10.58 7.10
CA LEU A 19 -1.01 10.71 5.66
C LEU A 19 -1.56 12.02 5.11
N SER A 20 -0.86 12.58 4.11
CA SER A 20 -1.39 13.72 3.37
C SER A 20 -2.64 13.35 2.58
N ARG A 21 -3.51 14.34 2.33
CA ARG A 21 -4.75 14.18 1.56
C ARG A 21 -4.50 13.54 0.18
N SER A 22 -3.44 13.95 -0.51
CA SER A 22 -3.07 13.43 -1.83
C SER A 22 -2.65 11.96 -1.77
N THR A 23 -1.88 11.58 -0.76
CA THR A 23 -1.48 10.19 -0.48
C THR A 23 -2.70 9.32 -0.19
N LEU A 24 -3.57 9.75 0.71
CA LEU A 24 -4.83 9.06 1.01
C LEU A 24 -5.66 8.85 -0.24
N HIS A 25 -5.81 9.88 -1.06
CA HIS A 25 -6.60 9.80 -2.27
C HIS A 25 -6.05 8.73 -3.24
N ARG A 26 -4.73 8.72 -3.48
CA ARG A 26 -4.08 7.71 -4.34
C ARG A 26 -4.26 6.30 -3.80
N ARG A 27 -4.03 6.10 -2.50
CA ARG A 27 -4.13 4.78 -1.87
C ARG A 27 -5.55 4.25 -1.87
N ILE A 28 -6.53 5.09 -1.51
CA ILE A 28 -7.95 4.72 -1.54
C ILE A 28 -8.38 4.35 -2.97
N LYS A 29 -7.94 5.13 -3.98
CA LYS A 29 -8.24 4.84 -5.38
C LYS A 29 -7.68 3.48 -5.80
N ALA A 30 -6.39 3.24 -5.53
CA ALA A 30 -5.74 1.98 -5.87
C ALA A 30 -6.34 0.76 -5.14
N LEU A 31 -6.73 0.92 -3.87
CA LEU A 31 -7.41 -0.14 -3.12
C LEU A 31 -8.76 -0.50 -3.73
N LYS A 32 -9.55 0.49 -4.16
CA LYS A 32 -10.83 0.25 -4.84
C LYS A 32 -10.64 -0.44 -6.19
N GLU A 33 -9.62 -0.08 -6.94
CA GLU A 33 -9.33 -0.65 -8.27
C GLU A 33 -8.74 -2.07 -8.18
N SER A 34 -8.03 -2.40 -7.10
CA SER A 34 -7.40 -3.71 -6.90
C SER A 34 -8.32 -4.78 -6.31
N GLY A 35 -9.56 -4.42 -5.93
CA GLY A 35 -10.48 -5.35 -5.27
C GLY A 35 -10.09 -5.71 -3.83
N VAL A 36 -9.04 -5.08 -3.27
CA VAL A 36 -8.64 -5.25 -1.88
C VAL A 36 -9.65 -4.53 -0.98
N PRO A 37 -10.09 -5.15 0.13
CA PRO A 37 -10.99 -4.51 1.08
C PRO A 37 -10.44 -3.16 1.58
N LEU A 38 -11.28 -2.13 1.50
CA LEU A 38 -10.93 -0.79 1.96
C LEU A 38 -11.01 -0.72 3.51
N THR A 39 -9.89 -1.06 4.15
CA THR A 39 -9.71 -1.04 5.62
C THR A 39 -8.67 0.00 6.02
N MET A 40 -8.66 0.42 7.29
CA MET A 40 -7.65 1.36 7.78
C MET A 40 -6.23 0.81 7.62
N GLY A 41 -6.05 -0.47 7.95
CA GLY A 41 -4.77 -1.17 7.81
C GLY A 41 -4.29 -1.21 6.36
N ALA A 42 -5.21 -1.43 5.41
CA ALA A 42 -4.89 -1.40 3.99
C ALA A 42 -4.43 -0.01 3.55
N ILE A 43 -5.15 1.06 3.94
CA ILE A 43 -4.80 2.45 3.59
C ILE A 43 -3.41 2.83 4.13
N VAL A 44 -3.06 2.42 5.35
CA VAL A 44 -1.76 2.73 5.97
C VAL A 44 -0.62 1.94 5.32
N ARG A 45 -0.85 0.68 4.98
CA ARG A 45 0.20 -0.23 4.46
C ARG A 45 0.37 -0.21 2.95
N PHE A 46 -0.59 0.36 2.21
CA PHE A 46 -0.50 0.44 0.75
C PHE A 46 0.62 1.40 0.32
N PRO A 47 1.61 0.98 -0.49
CA PRO A 47 2.75 1.78 -0.89
C PRO A 47 2.28 2.89 -1.81
N THR A 48 2.80 4.08 -1.54
CA THR A 48 2.58 5.26 -2.37
C THR A 48 3.63 5.44 -3.47
N ALA A 49 4.74 4.71 -3.41
CA ALA A 49 5.84 4.85 -4.35
C ALA A 49 5.53 4.07 -5.64
N TRP A 50 5.46 4.81 -6.74
CA TRP A 50 5.16 4.34 -8.10
C TRP A 50 6.41 3.95 -8.91
N SER A 51 7.50 3.66 -8.22
CA SER A 51 8.62 2.97 -8.85
C SER A 51 9.36 2.23 -7.76
N PHE A 52 9.66 0.97 -8.03
CA PHE A 52 10.67 0.25 -7.30
C PHE A 52 11.46 -0.58 -8.30
N TYR A 53 12.73 -0.77 -7.98
CA TYR A 53 13.63 -1.64 -8.71
C TYR A 53 13.80 -2.90 -7.86
N ASP A 54 13.82 -4.07 -8.50
CA ASP A 54 14.20 -5.31 -7.81
C ASP A 54 15.72 -5.40 -7.63
N GLU A 55 16.20 -6.50 -7.02
CA GLU A 55 17.63 -6.75 -6.81
C GLU A 55 18.40 -6.88 -8.14
N ASP A 56 17.70 -7.19 -9.24
CA ASP A 56 18.25 -7.35 -10.59
C ASP A 56 18.24 -6.04 -11.41
N GLY A 57 17.71 -4.95 -10.85
CA GLY A 57 17.62 -3.64 -11.51
C GLY A 57 16.44 -3.49 -12.48
N THR A 58 15.49 -4.43 -12.48
CA THR A 58 14.26 -4.35 -13.27
C THR A 58 13.32 -3.29 -12.71
N HIS A 59 12.88 -2.37 -13.56
CA HIS A 59 11.95 -1.31 -13.17
C HIS A 59 10.50 -1.82 -13.15
N TYR A 60 9.79 -1.49 -12.08
CA TYR A 60 8.39 -1.80 -11.94
C TYR A 60 7.61 -0.60 -11.41
N LEU A 61 6.37 -0.46 -11.88
CA LEU A 61 5.53 0.71 -11.61
C LEU A 61 5.02 0.78 -10.17
N SER A 62 5.09 -0.31 -9.41
CA SER A 62 4.78 -0.33 -7.97
C SER A 62 5.09 -1.71 -7.38
N LYS A 63 5.30 -1.83 -6.07
CA LYS A 63 5.44 -3.15 -5.42
C LYS A 63 4.24 -4.08 -5.67
N THR A 64 3.07 -3.52 -5.99
CA THR A 64 1.91 -4.28 -6.45
C THR A 64 2.15 -4.87 -7.85
N ASP A 65 2.69 -4.09 -8.79
CA ASP A 65 3.10 -4.55 -10.12
C ASP A 65 4.14 -5.67 -10.02
N TYR A 66 5.09 -5.58 -9.08
CA TYR A 66 5.98 -6.69 -8.74
C TYR A 66 5.23 -7.95 -8.32
N SER A 67 4.31 -7.79 -7.37
CA SER A 67 3.63 -8.90 -6.72
C SER A 67 2.76 -9.65 -7.71
N VAL A 68 2.12 -8.92 -8.63
CA VAL A 68 1.32 -9.46 -9.72
C VAL A 68 2.22 -10.16 -10.75
N LYS A 69 3.29 -9.51 -11.21
CA LYS A 69 4.20 -10.11 -12.20
C LYS A 69 4.93 -11.34 -11.69
N ASN A 70 5.28 -11.37 -10.41
CA ASN A 70 6.02 -12.47 -9.80
C ASN A 70 5.12 -13.48 -9.09
N SER A 71 3.79 -13.34 -9.17
CA SER A 71 2.82 -14.19 -8.47
C SER A 71 3.09 -14.32 -6.97
N ILE A 72 3.62 -13.27 -6.35
CA ILE A 72 3.90 -13.22 -4.92
C ILE A 72 2.68 -12.61 -4.23
N PRO A 73 2.04 -13.31 -3.28
CA PRO A 73 0.98 -12.70 -2.49
C PRO A 73 1.50 -11.43 -1.82
N TYR A 74 0.86 -10.31 -2.12
CA TYR A 74 1.33 -8.98 -1.74
C TYR A 74 1.65 -8.83 -0.22
N TYR A 75 0.93 -9.53 0.65
CA TYR A 75 1.20 -9.54 2.09
C TYR A 75 2.55 -10.18 2.48
N GLN A 76 3.08 -11.13 1.69
CA GLN A 76 4.38 -11.76 1.92
C GLN A 76 5.55 -10.80 1.68
N MET A 77 5.37 -9.77 0.84
CA MET A 77 6.39 -8.73 0.63
C MET A 77 6.66 -7.89 1.90
N PHE A 78 5.77 -7.92 2.88
CA PHE A 78 5.92 -7.22 4.16
C PHE A 78 6.47 -8.13 5.26
N GLN A 79 6.47 -9.45 5.05
CA GLN A 79 6.90 -10.43 6.06
C GLN A 79 8.43 -10.56 6.16
N ASN A 80 9.19 -10.15 5.13
CA ASN A 80 10.66 -10.26 5.10
C ASN A 80 11.41 -9.02 5.62
N SER A 81 10.75 -8.06 6.25
CA SER A 81 11.44 -6.88 6.83
C SER A 81 12.25 -7.18 8.10
N ASN A 82 12.32 -8.45 8.55
CA ASN A 82 13.14 -8.90 9.68
C ASN A 82 14.42 -9.65 9.30
N SER A 83 14.80 -9.76 8.02
CA SER A 83 16.08 -10.38 7.66
C SER A 83 16.88 -9.53 6.68
N LYS A 84 18.12 -9.23 7.08
CA LYS A 84 19.14 -8.38 6.41
C LYS A 84 19.15 -6.90 6.79
N THR A 85 19.21 -6.63 8.09
CA THR A 85 20.23 -5.68 8.57
C THR A 85 21.54 -6.48 8.59
N LYS A 86 22.37 -6.37 7.55
CA LYS A 86 23.77 -6.78 7.65
C LYS A 86 24.55 -5.55 8.09
N GLU A 87 25.23 -5.69 9.23
CA GLU A 87 26.41 -4.89 9.61
C GLU A 87 27.43 -4.79 8.46
#